data_AF-D6ZE86-F1
#
_entry.id   AF-D6ZE86-F1
#
_cell.length_a   1.000
_cell.length_b   1.000
_cell.length_c   1.000
_cell.angle_alpha   90.00
_cell.angle_beta   90.00
_cell.angle_gamma   90.00
#
_symmetry.space_group_name_H-M   'P 1'
#
loop_
_entity.id
_entity.type
_entity.pdbx_description
1 polymer ?
#
loop_
_entity_poly.entity_id
_entity_poly.type
_entity_poly.pdbx_seq_one_letter_code
_entity_poly.pdbx_strand_id
1 'polypeptide(L)'
;MLVPITWEHDSTADPNEDVLFEAVFHTGLPLLERLRLMARGYQACSPWGALAKALCVAACDGAKTSVLTGTGVRTQPLNLMVGFVAPSGIGKGQAMGLPLVFHDPMLTVVRDTPASGEALIHFFFEETQDEDGKRLVQRHDMPVWADWPEIDHFAAKTSGKGSTLESTLRSVFSGESFGDKSLSRQKDGFGMTVEAGTYRCVATVGVQPKRAAPLLRDGGGGTLQRLLWMAVDDPDAPDPSDIPAIRAELAQSMGLPHVPPTPPTIQVNGPKHVTVDAAVSLDIMTNRTSALRLSLNPDDTHRDNLRVRIAAIYAGWVAGPNAHAVIDLAAWDWADAVLEHSNRVRHGITKETEKEDRDQAAKRGMLAGISRTNAEEYLEASHETRIENNVKKITAILQGGGRTKREIRNSLDNPRRKYLDEALERAVESGEVVEDFAKQYFARDPKTGNLYDPTNKYRPAPQPAVAVPAQPQVYGPFDPSALPPAQRLLGVVS
;
A
#
# COMPACT_ATOMS: atom_id res chain seq x y z
N MET A 1 -1.03 16.50 -39.43
CA MET A 1 0.37 16.02 -39.47
C MET A 1 0.91 16.28 -38.07
N LEU A 2 0.80 15.30 -37.18
CA LEU A 2 1.34 15.41 -35.81
C LEU A 2 2.86 15.33 -35.93
N VAL A 3 3.56 16.32 -35.37
CA VAL A 3 5.02 16.29 -35.24
C VAL A 3 5.35 15.11 -34.32
N PRO A 4 6.33 14.24 -34.64
CA PRO A 4 6.74 13.19 -33.71
C PRO A 4 7.20 13.85 -32.42
N ILE A 5 6.45 13.61 -31.34
CA ILE A 5 6.77 14.15 -30.02
C ILE A 5 7.77 13.19 -29.41
N THR A 6 9.05 13.54 -29.44
CA THR A 6 10.04 12.88 -28.59
C THR A 6 9.82 13.38 -27.16
N TRP A 7 9.15 12.56 -26.35
CA TRP A 7 8.97 12.82 -24.92
C TRP A 7 10.28 12.56 -24.19
N GLU A 8 10.71 13.51 -23.36
CA GLU A 8 11.69 13.21 -22.33
C GLU A 8 10.92 12.45 -21.22
N HIS A 9 11.19 11.16 -21.08
CA HIS A 9 10.53 10.34 -20.08
C HIS A 9 10.95 10.80 -18.69
N ASP A 10 10.01 11.40 -17.97
CA ASP A 10 10.18 11.82 -16.59
C ASP A 10 8.99 11.31 -15.78
N SER A 11 9.16 10.12 -15.19
CA SER A 11 8.17 9.54 -14.29
C SER A 11 7.95 10.38 -13.03
N THR A 12 8.77 11.40 -12.77
CA THR A 12 8.65 12.27 -11.59
C THR A 12 7.77 13.49 -11.81
N ALA A 13 7.49 13.83 -13.07
CA ALA A 13 6.62 14.91 -13.50
C ALA A 13 5.15 14.68 -13.09
N ASP A 14 4.34 15.75 -13.12
CA ASP A 14 2.93 15.66 -12.73
C ASP A 14 2.15 14.83 -13.78
N PRO A 15 1.40 13.78 -13.38
CA PRO A 15 0.59 12.99 -14.30
C PRO A 15 -0.49 13.81 -15.03
N ASN A 16 -0.87 14.98 -14.53
CA ASN A 16 -1.91 15.84 -15.09
C ASN A 16 -1.35 17.07 -15.84
N GLU A 17 -0.06 17.10 -16.17
CA GLU A 17 0.51 18.21 -16.95
C GLU A 17 -0.24 18.45 -18.26
N ASP A 18 -0.52 19.73 -18.55
CA ASP A 18 -1.23 20.18 -19.74
C ASP A 18 -0.67 19.57 -21.03
N VAL A 19 0.65 19.56 -21.20
CA VAL A 19 1.29 19.05 -22.42
C VAL A 19 0.92 17.59 -22.67
N LEU A 20 0.89 16.78 -21.62
CA LEU A 20 0.54 15.36 -21.70
C LEU A 20 -0.96 15.17 -21.92
N PHE A 21 -1.77 15.98 -21.24
CA PHE A 21 -3.23 15.98 -21.41
C PHE A 21 -3.62 16.32 -22.86
N GLU A 22 -3.05 17.39 -23.42
CA GLU A 22 -3.26 17.84 -24.79
C GLU A 22 -2.89 16.76 -25.81
N ALA A 23 -1.74 16.10 -25.63
CA ALA A 23 -1.30 15.04 -26.53
C ALA A 23 -2.24 13.83 -26.58
N VAL A 24 -2.92 13.54 -25.46
CA VAL A 24 -3.85 12.40 -25.38
C VAL A 24 -5.25 12.79 -25.82
N PHE A 25 -5.79 13.92 -25.35
CA PHE A 25 -7.21 14.25 -25.55
C PHE A 25 -7.47 15.18 -26.75
N HIS A 26 -6.50 15.95 -27.23
CA HIS A 26 -6.68 16.89 -28.35
C HIS A 26 -6.04 16.41 -29.66
N THR A 27 -6.33 15.15 -29.99
CA THR A 27 -5.86 14.50 -31.23
C THR A 27 -6.75 14.79 -32.45
N GLY A 28 -7.91 15.43 -32.25
CA GLY A 28 -8.95 15.59 -33.26
C GLY A 28 -9.89 14.38 -33.40
N LEU A 29 -9.70 13.32 -32.61
CA LEU A 29 -10.64 12.19 -32.56
C LEU A 29 -11.91 12.56 -31.77
N PRO A 30 -13.11 12.50 -32.38
CA PRO A 30 -14.35 12.85 -31.70
C PRO A 30 -14.64 12.01 -30.44
N LEU A 31 -14.17 10.76 -30.41
CA LEU A 31 -14.35 9.89 -29.25
C LEU A 31 -13.64 10.46 -28.00
N LEU A 32 -12.39 10.91 -28.13
CA LEU A 32 -11.60 11.38 -27.00
C LEU A 32 -12.14 12.70 -26.44
N GLU A 33 -12.59 13.59 -27.33
CA GLU A 33 -13.30 14.81 -26.96
C GLU A 33 -14.59 14.50 -26.20
N ARG A 34 -15.42 13.58 -26.72
CA ARG A 34 -16.66 13.16 -26.06
C ARG A 34 -16.40 12.50 -24.70
N LEU A 35 -15.34 11.72 -24.55
CA LEU A 35 -14.96 11.13 -23.26
C LEU A 35 -14.61 12.22 -22.24
N ARG A 36 -13.81 13.22 -22.63
CA ARG A 36 -13.48 14.38 -21.78
C ARG A 36 -14.74 15.13 -21.35
N LEU A 37 -15.61 15.46 -22.31
CA LEU A 37 -16.84 16.20 -22.05
C LEU A 37 -17.83 15.41 -21.19
N MET A 38 -17.96 14.10 -21.40
CA MET A 38 -18.79 13.21 -20.59
C MET A 38 -18.27 13.12 -19.15
N ALA A 39 -16.95 12.94 -18.99
CA ALA A 39 -16.31 12.79 -17.70
C ALA A 39 -16.55 14.03 -16.82
N ARG A 40 -16.31 15.23 -17.38
CA ARG A 40 -16.44 16.51 -16.68
C ARG A 40 -17.89 16.99 -16.58
N GLY A 41 -18.69 16.86 -17.64
CA GLY A 41 -20.03 17.43 -17.69
C GLY A 41 -21.10 16.59 -16.98
N TYR A 42 -21.01 15.26 -17.06
CA TYR A 42 -22.06 14.39 -16.52
C TYR A 42 -21.61 13.58 -15.31
N GLN A 43 -20.41 13.01 -15.32
CA GLN A 43 -20.00 12.07 -14.28
C GLN A 43 -19.19 12.67 -13.13
N ALA A 44 -18.69 13.89 -13.28
CA ALA A 44 -17.79 14.52 -12.30
C ALA A 44 -16.61 13.58 -11.96
N CYS A 45 -15.93 13.10 -13.01
CA CYS A 45 -14.77 12.23 -12.90
C CYS A 45 -13.69 12.66 -13.90
N SER A 46 -12.48 12.13 -13.71
CA SER A 46 -11.34 12.42 -14.59
C SER A 46 -11.53 11.93 -16.02
N PRO A 47 -11.15 12.74 -17.04
CA PRO A 47 -10.98 12.29 -18.41
C PRO A 47 -10.08 11.05 -18.53
N TRP A 48 -9.03 10.94 -17.70
CA TRP A 48 -8.15 9.77 -17.66
C TRP A 48 -8.88 8.50 -17.21
N GLY A 49 -9.74 8.60 -16.19
CA GLY A 49 -10.62 7.51 -15.76
C GLY A 49 -11.63 7.11 -16.84
N ALA A 50 -12.14 8.08 -17.61
CA ALA A 50 -13.02 7.80 -18.75
C ALA A 50 -12.29 7.08 -19.88
N LEU A 51 -11.07 7.52 -20.21
CA LEU A 51 -10.20 6.87 -21.17
C LEU A 51 -9.88 5.43 -20.76
N ALA A 52 -9.52 5.22 -19.50
CA ALA A 52 -9.23 3.91 -18.93
C ALA A 52 -10.38 2.93 -19.17
N LYS A 53 -11.63 3.36 -18.88
CA LYS A 53 -12.82 2.54 -19.15
C LYS A 53 -13.04 2.34 -20.65
N ALA A 54 -12.85 3.36 -21.48
CA ALA A 54 -13.00 3.24 -22.93
C ALA A 54 -12.01 2.23 -23.53
N LEU A 55 -10.76 2.20 -23.06
CA LEU A 55 -9.77 1.18 -23.44
C LEU A 55 -10.25 -0.24 -23.07
N CYS A 56 -10.79 -0.42 -21.86
CA CYS A 56 -11.38 -1.70 -21.44
C CYS A 56 -12.55 -2.13 -22.34
N VAL A 57 -13.47 -1.20 -22.66
CA VAL A 57 -14.62 -1.47 -23.53
C VAL A 57 -14.16 -1.82 -24.94
N ALA A 58 -13.22 -1.07 -25.50
CA ALA A 58 -12.66 -1.33 -26.83
C ALA A 58 -11.90 -2.67 -26.90
N ALA A 59 -11.15 -3.03 -25.85
CA ALA A 59 -10.48 -4.32 -25.76
C ALA A 59 -11.48 -5.48 -25.80
N CYS A 60 -12.59 -5.37 -25.05
CA CYS A 60 -13.69 -6.33 -25.07
C CYS A 60 -14.40 -6.39 -26.42
N ASP A 61 -14.69 -5.25 -27.05
CA ASP A 61 -15.29 -5.20 -28.39
C ASP A 61 -14.41 -5.86 -29.47
N GLY A 62 -13.09 -5.72 -29.35
CA GLY A 62 -12.09 -6.44 -30.15
C GLY A 62 -11.84 -7.88 -29.67
N ALA A 63 -12.88 -8.63 -29.33
CA ALA A 63 -12.80 -9.92 -28.61
C ALA A 63 -11.85 -10.96 -29.23
N LYS A 64 -11.76 -11.01 -30.57
CA LYS A 64 -10.93 -11.98 -31.31
C LYS A 64 -9.64 -11.38 -31.87
N THR A 65 -9.37 -10.11 -31.56
CA THR A 65 -8.27 -9.37 -32.17
C THR A 65 -6.95 -9.68 -31.47
N SER A 66 -5.90 -9.88 -32.26
CA SER A 66 -4.53 -9.97 -31.78
C SER A 66 -3.58 -9.29 -32.76
N VAL A 67 -2.44 -8.82 -32.25
CA VAL A 67 -1.48 -8.03 -33.02
C VAL A 67 -0.22 -8.86 -33.24
N LEU A 68 0.21 -8.98 -34.49
CA LEU A 68 1.52 -9.54 -34.81
C LEU A 68 2.53 -8.40 -34.95
N THR A 69 3.49 -8.33 -34.02
CA THR A 69 4.46 -7.21 -33.96
C THR A 69 5.66 -7.40 -34.89
N GLY A 70 5.77 -8.54 -35.57
CA GLY A 70 6.95 -8.93 -36.36
C GLY A 70 8.12 -9.47 -35.53
N THR A 71 8.10 -9.32 -34.20
CA THR A 71 9.08 -9.91 -33.28
C THR A 71 8.69 -11.35 -32.93
N GLY A 72 8.98 -12.30 -33.83
CA GLY A 72 8.63 -13.72 -33.67
C GLY A 72 7.22 -14.06 -34.15
N VAL A 73 6.74 -15.27 -33.82
CA VAL A 73 5.52 -15.88 -34.41
C VAL A 73 4.26 -15.66 -33.55
N ARG A 74 4.44 -15.22 -32.30
CA ARG A 74 3.34 -15.13 -31.33
C ARG A 74 2.59 -13.81 -31.49
N THR A 75 1.27 -13.89 -31.64
CA THR A 75 0.41 -12.69 -31.61
C THR A 75 0.18 -12.21 -30.17
N GLN A 76 -0.06 -10.91 -30.02
CA GLN A 76 -0.36 -10.28 -28.74
C GLN A 76 -1.87 -9.99 -28.67
N PRO A 77 -2.62 -10.61 -27.76
CA PRO A 77 -4.04 -10.31 -27.59
C PRO A 77 -4.22 -8.91 -27.00
N LEU A 78 -5.37 -8.27 -27.21
CA LEU A 78 -5.75 -7.04 -26.49
C LEU A 78 -6.23 -7.28 -25.04
N ASN A 79 -5.73 -8.31 -24.36
CA ASN A 79 -6.01 -8.51 -22.94
C ASN A 79 -5.36 -7.38 -22.14
N LEU A 80 -6.11 -6.76 -21.24
CA LEU A 80 -5.68 -5.53 -20.57
C LEU A 80 -5.89 -5.63 -19.06
N MET A 81 -4.95 -5.08 -18.29
CA MET A 81 -5.10 -4.92 -16.85
C MET A 81 -5.00 -3.42 -16.52
N VAL A 82 -5.96 -2.88 -15.79
CA VAL A 82 -6.04 -1.44 -15.50
C VAL A 82 -6.23 -1.19 -14.02
N GLY A 83 -5.37 -0.35 -13.44
CA GLY A 83 -5.49 0.17 -12.09
C GLY A 83 -6.13 1.55 -12.11
N PHE A 84 -7.32 1.69 -11.52
CA PHE A 84 -8.01 2.96 -11.34
C PHE A 84 -7.55 3.59 -10.02
N VAL A 85 -6.72 4.62 -10.11
CA VAL A 85 -6.00 5.20 -8.98
C VAL A 85 -6.71 6.44 -8.48
N ALA A 86 -7.19 6.39 -7.24
CA ALA A 86 -7.75 7.56 -6.57
C ALA A 86 -7.71 7.40 -5.04
N PRO A 87 -7.65 8.51 -4.28
CA PRO A 87 -8.02 8.52 -2.88
C PRO A 87 -9.44 7.96 -2.66
N SER A 88 -9.72 7.49 -1.44
CA SER A 88 -11.05 7.01 -1.08
C SER A 88 -12.11 8.09 -1.32
N GLY A 89 -13.23 7.71 -1.94
CA GLY A 89 -14.36 8.61 -2.22
C GLY A 89 -14.24 9.47 -3.48
N ILE A 90 -13.13 9.37 -4.23
CA ILE A 90 -12.93 10.20 -5.44
C ILE A 90 -13.17 9.38 -6.71
N GLY A 91 -14.22 9.75 -7.46
CA GLY A 91 -14.38 9.50 -8.91
C GLY A 91 -14.41 8.06 -9.43
N LYS A 92 -14.02 7.03 -8.66
CA LYS A 92 -13.88 5.64 -9.16
C LYS A 92 -15.21 5.05 -9.59
N GLY A 93 -16.23 5.13 -8.72
CA GLY A 93 -17.58 4.68 -9.05
C GLY A 93 -18.15 5.42 -10.26
N GLN A 94 -17.85 6.73 -10.37
CA GLN A 94 -18.28 7.58 -11.46
C GLN A 94 -17.63 7.22 -12.79
N ALA A 95 -16.32 7.02 -12.82
CA ALA A 95 -15.58 6.56 -14.00
C ALA A 95 -16.07 5.17 -14.45
N MET A 96 -16.20 4.21 -13.52
CA MET A 96 -16.74 2.89 -13.84
C MET A 96 -18.24 2.91 -14.20
N GLY A 97 -18.97 3.95 -13.82
CA GLY A 97 -20.38 4.18 -14.11
C GLY A 97 -20.66 4.92 -15.43
N LEU A 98 -19.63 5.40 -16.15
CA LEU A 98 -19.78 6.06 -17.45
C LEU A 98 -20.61 5.20 -18.43
N PRO A 99 -21.61 5.73 -19.13
CA PRO A 99 -22.46 4.96 -20.06
C PRO A 99 -21.73 4.68 -21.38
N LEU A 100 -20.66 3.89 -21.32
CA LEU A 100 -19.91 3.41 -22.48
C LEU A 100 -20.44 2.02 -22.86
N VAL A 101 -20.82 1.86 -24.12
CA VAL A 101 -21.31 0.58 -24.66
C VAL A 101 -20.44 0.12 -25.82
N PHE A 102 -20.47 -1.19 -26.07
CA PHE A 102 -19.82 -1.79 -27.23
C PHE A 102 -20.40 -1.24 -28.52
N HIS A 103 -19.57 -1.21 -29.56
CA HIS A 103 -20.05 -0.92 -30.91
C HIS A 103 -20.86 -2.08 -31.46
N ASP A 104 -20.43 -3.32 -31.20
CA ASP A 104 -21.21 -4.51 -31.50
C ASP A 104 -22.38 -4.64 -30.52
N PRO A 105 -23.65 -4.45 -30.96
CA PRO A 105 -24.80 -4.48 -30.07
C PRO A 105 -25.15 -5.89 -29.59
N MET A 106 -24.63 -6.94 -30.24
CA MET A 106 -24.85 -8.33 -29.84
C MET A 106 -23.83 -8.80 -28.81
N LEU A 107 -22.76 -8.04 -28.61
CA LEU A 107 -21.71 -8.38 -27.66
C LEU A 107 -22.18 -8.11 -26.23
N THR A 108 -22.09 -9.15 -25.41
CA THR A 108 -22.22 -9.08 -23.94
C THR A 108 -20.86 -9.36 -23.29
N VAL A 109 -20.77 -9.19 -21.98
CA VAL A 109 -19.53 -9.42 -21.23
C VAL A 109 -19.87 -10.19 -19.96
N VAL A 110 -19.05 -11.18 -19.62
CA VAL A 110 -19.12 -11.84 -18.31
C VAL A 110 -18.31 -11.00 -17.34
N ARG A 111 -18.97 -10.31 -16.41
CA ARG A 111 -18.32 -9.41 -15.45
C ARG A 111 -18.59 -9.84 -14.02
N ASP A 112 -17.53 -10.11 -13.27
CA ASP A 112 -17.60 -10.46 -11.84
C ASP A 112 -16.21 -10.37 -11.17
N THR A 113 -16.12 -10.58 -9.85
CA THR A 113 -14.89 -10.55 -9.06
C THR A 113 -14.40 -11.97 -8.74
N PRO A 114 -13.36 -12.49 -9.42
CA PRO A 114 -12.90 -13.85 -9.17
C PRO A 114 -12.11 -13.94 -7.85
N ALA A 115 -12.42 -14.97 -7.06
CA ALA A 115 -11.78 -15.21 -5.76
C ALA A 115 -10.41 -15.92 -5.87
N SER A 116 -10.11 -16.55 -7.01
CA SER A 116 -8.87 -17.30 -7.26
C SER A 116 -8.61 -17.44 -8.78
N GLY A 117 -7.45 -17.97 -9.16
CA GLY A 117 -7.16 -18.31 -10.56
C GLY A 117 -8.11 -19.36 -11.13
N GLU A 118 -8.53 -20.32 -10.31
CA GLU A 118 -9.54 -21.33 -10.68
C GLU A 118 -10.93 -20.69 -10.90
N ALA A 119 -11.34 -19.77 -10.01
CA ALA A 119 -12.59 -19.05 -10.16
C ALA A 119 -12.63 -18.21 -11.45
N LEU A 120 -11.51 -17.59 -11.82
CA LEU A 120 -11.40 -16.84 -13.07
C LEU A 120 -11.57 -17.74 -14.31
N ILE A 121 -11.10 -18.99 -14.28
CA ILE A 121 -11.30 -19.94 -15.39
C ILE A 121 -12.78 -20.19 -15.63
N HIS A 122 -13.58 -20.30 -14.55
CA HIS A 122 -15.01 -20.54 -14.66
C HIS A 122 -15.77 -19.44 -15.41
N PHE A 123 -15.25 -18.21 -15.48
CA PHE A 123 -15.89 -17.12 -16.22
C PHE A 123 -15.85 -17.29 -17.75
N PHE A 124 -15.13 -18.29 -18.27
CA PHE A 124 -15.08 -18.61 -19.70
C PHE A 124 -16.03 -19.75 -20.10
N PHE A 125 -16.80 -20.27 -19.13
CA PHE A 125 -17.69 -21.39 -19.32
C PHE A 125 -19.08 -21.07 -18.77
N GLU A 126 -20.09 -21.66 -19.39
CA GLU A 126 -21.48 -21.60 -18.93
C GLU A 126 -22.00 -23.02 -18.70
N GLU A 127 -22.97 -23.14 -17.78
CA GLU A 127 -23.67 -24.39 -17.56
C GLU A 127 -24.95 -24.42 -18.40
N THR A 128 -25.09 -25.48 -19.18
CA THR A 128 -26.29 -25.80 -19.96
C THR A 128 -26.82 -27.16 -19.54
N GLN A 129 -28.00 -27.53 -20.04
CA GLN A 129 -28.54 -28.88 -19.89
C GLN A 129 -28.65 -29.51 -21.27
N ASP A 130 -28.33 -30.80 -21.39
CA ASP A 130 -28.65 -31.57 -22.59
C ASP A 130 -30.15 -31.90 -22.66
N GLU A 131 -30.57 -32.53 -23.77
CA GLU A 131 -31.96 -32.93 -24.00
C GLU A 131 -32.50 -33.91 -22.93
N ASP A 132 -31.60 -34.61 -22.22
CA ASP A 132 -31.91 -35.55 -21.14
C ASP A 132 -31.88 -34.89 -19.74
N GLY A 133 -31.67 -33.56 -19.67
CA GLY A 133 -31.62 -32.79 -18.42
C GLY A 133 -30.30 -32.91 -17.64
N LYS A 134 -29.26 -33.49 -18.23
CA LYS A 134 -27.93 -33.60 -17.63
C LYS A 134 -27.16 -32.30 -17.79
N ARG A 135 -26.50 -31.86 -16.71
CA ARG A 135 -25.64 -30.68 -16.73
C ARG A 135 -24.47 -30.87 -17.70
N LEU A 136 -24.35 -29.94 -18.63
CA LEU A 136 -23.21 -29.76 -19.52
C LEU A 136 -22.51 -28.46 -19.17
N VAL A 137 -21.20 -28.45 -19.29
CA VAL A 137 -20.39 -27.24 -19.16
C VAL A 137 -19.80 -26.96 -20.52
N GLN A 138 -20.12 -25.81 -21.09
CA GLN A 138 -19.66 -25.43 -22.42
C GLN A 138 -18.90 -24.12 -22.37
N ARG A 139 -17.90 -24.03 -23.24
CA ARG A 139 -17.11 -22.81 -23.40
C ARG A 139 -17.91 -21.79 -24.21
N HIS A 140 -17.89 -20.53 -23.78
CA HIS A 140 -18.44 -19.42 -24.56
C HIS A 140 -17.33 -18.49 -25.11
N ASP A 141 -17.69 -17.70 -26.12
CA ASP A 141 -16.80 -16.74 -26.79
C ASP A 141 -16.85 -15.33 -26.17
N MET A 142 -17.70 -15.11 -25.16
CA MET A 142 -17.88 -13.79 -24.54
C MET A 142 -16.58 -13.30 -23.87
N PRO A 143 -16.23 -12.01 -24.01
CA PRO A 143 -15.18 -11.38 -23.23
C PRO A 143 -15.46 -11.50 -21.72
N VAL A 144 -14.39 -11.65 -20.95
CA VAL A 144 -14.44 -11.63 -19.49
C VAL A 144 -13.93 -10.29 -18.96
N TRP A 145 -14.65 -9.71 -18.00
CA TRP A 145 -14.24 -8.52 -17.26
C TRP A 145 -14.11 -8.88 -15.78
N ALA A 146 -12.90 -9.22 -15.35
CA ALA A 146 -12.59 -9.45 -13.95
C ALA A 146 -12.43 -8.11 -13.22
N ASP A 147 -13.27 -7.83 -12.23
CA ASP A 147 -13.29 -6.52 -11.57
C ASP A 147 -13.05 -6.65 -10.07
N TRP A 148 -12.01 -6.00 -9.54
CA TRP A 148 -11.80 -5.83 -8.10
C TRP A 148 -12.06 -4.37 -7.73
N PRO A 149 -13.20 -4.09 -7.05
CA PRO A 149 -13.54 -2.74 -6.62
C PRO A 149 -12.50 -2.09 -5.72
N GLU A 150 -11.71 -2.87 -4.98
CA GLU A 150 -10.71 -2.37 -4.05
C GLU A 150 -9.44 -3.20 -4.06
N ILE A 151 -8.32 -2.50 -3.85
CA ILE A 151 -6.97 -3.05 -3.85
C ILE A 151 -6.72 -4.04 -2.71
N ASP A 152 -7.32 -3.81 -1.54
CA ASP A 152 -7.19 -4.72 -0.39
C ASP A 152 -7.87 -6.05 -0.68
N HIS A 153 -9.01 -6.02 -1.39
CA HIS A 153 -9.68 -7.24 -1.80
C HIS A 153 -8.80 -8.03 -2.77
N PHE A 154 -8.22 -7.35 -3.77
CA PHE A 154 -7.27 -7.97 -4.70
C PHE A 154 -6.06 -8.57 -3.95
N ALA A 155 -5.39 -7.77 -3.11
CA ALA A 155 -4.22 -8.18 -2.35
C ALA A 155 -4.52 -9.38 -1.43
N ALA A 156 -5.67 -9.39 -0.75
CA ALA A 156 -6.06 -10.51 0.10
C ALA A 156 -6.27 -11.81 -0.69
N LYS A 157 -6.70 -11.74 -1.96
CA LYS A 157 -6.84 -12.92 -2.83
C LYS A 157 -5.50 -13.38 -3.41
N THR A 158 -4.54 -12.49 -3.59
CA THR A 158 -3.22 -12.84 -4.13
C THR A 158 -2.23 -13.29 -3.05
N SER A 159 -2.33 -12.79 -1.82
CA SER A 159 -1.37 -13.06 -0.73
C SER A 159 -1.53 -14.40 -0.01
N GLY A 160 -2.59 -15.17 -0.31
CA GLY A 160 -2.86 -16.45 0.34
C GLY A 160 -1.84 -17.53 -0.06
N LYS A 161 -1.37 -18.34 0.92
CA LYS A 161 -0.51 -19.51 0.64
C LYS A 161 -1.25 -20.48 -0.30
N GLY A 162 -0.74 -20.64 -1.52
CA GLY A 162 -1.38 -21.45 -2.57
C GLY A 162 -2.31 -20.67 -3.52
N SER A 163 -2.34 -19.33 -3.45
CA SER A 163 -3.08 -18.53 -4.43
C SER A 163 -2.49 -18.67 -5.84
N THR A 164 -3.34 -19.00 -6.79
CA THR A 164 -3.00 -19.13 -8.22
C THR A 164 -3.39 -17.90 -9.04
N LEU A 165 -4.01 -16.89 -8.41
CA LEU A 165 -4.63 -15.78 -9.12
C LEU A 165 -3.61 -14.95 -9.91
N GLU A 166 -2.47 -14.60 -9.32
CA GLU A 166 -1.46 -13.79 -10.02
C GLU A 166 -0.84 -14.54 -11.21
N SER A 167 -0.50 -15.82 -11.05
CA SER A 167 0.00 -16.63 -12.15
C SER A 167 -1.01 -16.73 -13.29
N THR A 168 -2.29 -16.95 -12.95
CA THR A 168 -3.37 -17.00 -13.94
C THR A 168 -3.52 -15.66 -14.66
N LEU A 169 -3.50 -14.54 -13.93
CA LEU A 169 -3.59 -13.20 -14.53
C LEU A 169 -2.42 -12.89 -15.47
N ARG A 170 -1.19 -13.34 -15.15
CA ARG A 170 -0.04 -13.17 -16.06
C ARG A 170 -0.19 -13.97 -17.35
N SER A 171 -0.68 -15.21 -17.27
CA SER A 171 -0.97 -16.02 -18.45
C SER A 171 -2.12 -15.43 -19.27
N VAL A 172 -3.18 -14.95 -18.60
CA VAL A 172 -4.32 -14.23 -19.20
C VAL A 172 -3.83 -13.00 -19.95
N PHE A 173 -3.08 -12.11 -19.30
CA PHE A 173 -2.52 -10.91 -19.95
C PHE A 173 -1.71 -11.25 -21.19
N SER A 174 -0.90 -12.30 -21.10
CA SER A 174 -0.05 -12.74 -22.20
C SER A 174 -0.86 -13.43 -23.30
N GLY A 175 -2.05 -13.98 -23.04
CA GLY A 175 -2.83 -14.77 -24.00
C GLY A 175 -2.43 -16.24 -24.06
N GLU A 176 -1.73 -16.73 -23.04
CA GLU A 176 -1.31 -18.13 -22.95
C GLU A 176 -2.49 -19.03 -22.63
N SER A 177 -2.32 -20.33 -22.85
CA SER A 177 -3.26 -21.31 -22.32
C SER A 177 -3.12 -21.34 -20.80
N PHE A 178 -4.25 -21.43 -20.08
CA PHE A 178 -4.24 -21.53 -18.63
C PHE A 178 -5.33 -22.48 -18.15
N GLY A 179 -5.15 -22.98 -16.93
CA GLY A 179 -5.96 -24.04 -16.34
C GLY A 179 -5.21 -25.37 -16.18
N ASP A 180 -5.73 -26.23 -15.32
CA ASP A 180 -5.08 -27.48 -14.93
C ASP A 180 -5.96 -28.70 -15.27
N LYS A 181 -5.33 -29.75 -15.80
CA LYS A 181 -5.96 -31.05 -16.08
C LYS A 181 -6.05 -31.94 -14.83
N SER A 182 -5.31 -31.60 -13.77
CA SER A 182 -5.15 -32.39 -12.53
C SER A 182 -6.25 -32.18 -11.49
N LEU A 183 -7.15 -31.21 -11.66
CA LEU A 183 -8.30 -31.07 -10.78
C LEU A 183 -9.29 -32.18 -11.11
N SER A 184 -9.63 -32.99 -10.12
CA SER A 184 -10.43 -34.22 -10.13
C SER A 184 -11.89 -34.09 -10.62
N ARG A 185 -12.17 -33.20 -11.58
CA ARG A 185 -13.50 -32.79 -12.04
C ARG A 185 -13.84 -33.25 -13.46
N GLN A 186 -13.01 -34.12 -14.05
CA GLN A 186 -13.37 -34.80 -15.30
C GLN A 186 -14.68 -35.62 -15.13
N LYS A 187 -14.99 -36.06 -13.89
CA LYS A 187 -16.26 -36.71 -13.53
C LYS A 187 -17.47 -35.75 -13.49
N ASP A 188 -17.24 -34.45 -13.34
CA ASP A 188 -18.28 -33.42 -13.29
C ASP A 188 -18.45 -32.67 -14.63
N GLY A 189 -17.77 -33.10 -15.70
CA GLY A 189 -17.90 -32.52 -17.03
C GLY A 189 -17.17 -31.19 -17.24
N PHE A 190 -16.37 -30.71 -16.29
CA PHE A 190 -15.62 -29.46 -16.41
C PHE A 190 -14.30 -29.67 -17.19
N GLY A 191 -14.28 -29.26 -18.47
CA GLY A 191 -13.02 -28.98 -19.16
C GLY A 191 -12.47 -27.64 -18.67
N MET A 192 -11.45 -27.66 -17.80
CA MET A 192 -10.97 -26.45 -17.11
C MET A 192 -9.70 -25.83 -17.71
N THR A 193 -9.49 -25.98 -19.02
CA THR A 193 -8.39 -25.32 -19.73
C THR A 193 -8.94 -24.37 -20.77
N VAL A 194 -8.41 -23.15 -20.81
CA VAL A 194 -8.71 -22.16 -21.86
C VAL A 194 -7.51 -22.10 -22.80
N GLU A 195 -7.74 -22.31 -24.10
CA GLU A 195 -6.68 -22.36 -25.10
C GLU A 195 -6.05 -20.98 -25.38
N ALA A 196 -4.75 -20.97 -25.70
CA ALA A 196 -4.02 -19.75 -26.02
C ALA A 196 -4.66 -19.00 -27.21
N GLY A 197 -4.75 -17.68 -27.12
CA GLY A 197 -5.21 -16.82 -28.22
C GLY A 197 -6.70 -16.91 -28.58
N THR A 198 -7.52 -17.61 -27.79
CA THR A 198 -8.94 -17.86 -28.11
C THR A 198 -9.91 -17.06 -27.23
N TYR A 199 -9.41 -16.16 -26.38
CA TYR A 199 -10.21 -15.43 -25.40
C TYR A 199 -9.82 -13.95 -25.30
N ARG A 200 -10.76 -13.16 -24.80
CA ARG A 200 -10.54 -11.79 -24.34
C ARG A 200 -10.82 -11.67 -22.85
N CYS A 201 -9.89 -11.06 -22.13
CA CYS A 201 -10.07 -10.74 -20.72
C CYS A 201 -9.53 -9.35 -20.42
N VAL A 202 -10.32 -8.57 -19.69
CA VAL A 202 -9.92 -7.32 -19.08
C VAL A 202 -9.99 -7.48 -17.57
N ALA A 203 -8.95 -7.03 -16.86
CA ALA A 203 -8.93 -6.98 -15.41
C ALA A 203 -8.88 -5.53 -14.93
N THR A 204 -9.75 -5.16 -13.99
CA THR A 204 -9.75 -3.81 -13.39
C THR A 204 -9.56 -3.89 -11.89
N VAL A 205 -8.75 -3.00 -11.33
CA VAL A 205 -8.50 -2.92 -9.87
C VAL A 205 -8.67 -1.48 -9.41
N GLY A 206 -9.40 -1.26 -8.31
CA GLY A 206 -9.44 0.05 -7.65
C GLY A 206 -8.27 0.24 -6.72
N VAL A 207 -7.43 1.22 -6.99
CA VAL A 207 -6.17 1.44 -6.30
C VAL A 207 -6.29 2.67 -5.42
N GLN A 208 -6.19 2.48 -4.11
CA GLN A 208 -5.99 3.57 -3.17
C GLN A 208 -4.48 3.68 -2.89
N PRO A 209 -3.81 4.82 -3.16
CA PRO A 209 -2.36 4.91 -3.05
C PRO A 209 -1.80 4.46 -1.69
N LYS A 210 -2.41 4.90 -0.59
CA LYS A 210 -2.00 4.54 0.78
C LYS A 210 -2.14 3.06 1.13
N ARG A 211 -2.93 2.31 0.37
CA ARG A 211 -3.16 0.88 0.57
C ARG A 211 -2.48 0.01 -0.49
N ALA A 212 -1.75 0.62 -1.42
CA ALA A 212 -1.05 -0.09 -2.48
C ALA A 212 0.26 -0.75 -2.02
N ALA A 213 0.73 -0.45 -0.80
CA ALA A 213 1.98 -0.96 -0.25
C ALA A 213 2.18 -2.48 -0.39
N PRO A 214 1.19 -3.34 -0.04
CA PRO A 214 1.36 -4.78 -0.14
C PRO A 214 1.60 -5.26 -1.57
N LEU A 215 1.06 -4.56 -2.56
CA LEU A 215 1.26 -4.91 -3.96
C LEU A 215 2.65 -4.45 -4.43
N LEU A 216 3.03 -3.20 -4.14
CA LEU A 216 4.30 -2.66 -4.62
C LEU A 216 5.54 -3.30 -3.97
N ARG A 217 5.45 -3.79 -2.72
CA ARG A 217 6.60 -4.31 -1.95
C ARG A 217 7.21 -5.60 -2.48
N ASP A 218 6.42 -6.51 -3.05
CA ASP A 218 6.92 -7.81 -3.53
C ASP A 218 7.44 -7.76 -4.99
N GLY A 219 7.64 -6.57 -5.56
CA GLY A 219 7.90 -6.40 -7.00
C GLY A 219 6.75 -6.93 -7.88
N GLY A 220 5.59 -7.18 -7.27
CA GLY A 220 4.35 -7.59 -7.92
C GLY A 220 4.39 -8.88 -8.72
N GLY A 221 5.42 -9.73 -8.56
CA GLY A 221 5.58 -10.98 -9.32
C GLY A 221 5.45 -10.81 -10.85
N GLY A 222 5.71 -9.61 -11.38
CA GLY A 222 5.45 -9.22 -12.78
C GLY A 222 4.00 -8.84 -13.11
N THR A 223 3.01 -9.16 -12.28
CA THR A 223 1.59 -8.80 -12.50
C THR A 223 1.39 -7.29 -12.45
N LEU A 224 2.04 -6.60 -11.53
CA LEU A 224 1.92 -5.14 -11.40
C LEU A 224 2.59 -4.35 -12.51
N GLN A 225 3.66 -4.91 -13.09
CA GLN A 225 4.32 -4.35 -14.27
C GLN A 225 3.44 -4.44 -15.54
N ARG A 226 2.32 -5.17 -15.48
CA ARG A 226 1.35 -5.31 -16.57
C ARG A 226 0.11 -4.44 -16.38
N LEU A 227 0.00 -3.71 -15.26
CA LEU A 227 -1.09 -2.76 -15.03
C LEU A 227 -0.82 -1.45 -15.78
N LEU A 228 -1.84 -0.98 -16.49
CA LEU A 228 -1.96 0.41 -16.90
C LEU A 228 -2.56 1.20 -15.72
N TRP A 229 -1.78 2.10 -15.11
CA TRP A 229 -2.20 2.91 -13.97
C TRP A 229 -2.85 4.19 -14.47
N MET A 230 -4.08 4.48 -14.04
CA MET A 230 -4.84 5.62 -14.57
C MET A 230 -5.36 6.45 -13.40
N ALA A 231 -5.02 7.73 -13.38
CA ALA A 231 -5.56 8.67 -12.40
C ALA A 231 -7.07 8.83 -12.58
N VAL A 232 -7.79 8.97 -11.47
CA VAL A 232 -9.25 9.15 -11.46
C VAL A 232 -9.66 10.48 -10.83
N ASP A 233 -8.72 11.17 -10.19
CA ASP A 233 -8.82 12.58 -9.84
C ASP A 233 -8.66 13.50 -11.07
N ASP A 234 -9.29 14.67 -11.00
CA ASP A 234 -9.26 15.71 -12.04
C ASP A 234 -8.93 17.04 -11.35
N PRO A 235 -7.64 17.44 -11.29
CA PRO A 235 -7.25 18.73 -10.75
C PRO A 235 -7.92 19.92 -11.46
N ASP A 236 -8.25 19.75 -12.74
CA ASP A 236 -8.91 20.74 -13.60
C ASP A 236 -10.40 20.46 -13.75
N ALA A 237 -11.02 19.84 -12.74
CA ALA A 237 -12.47 19.67 -12.71
C ALA A 237 -13.16 21.04 -12.86
N PRO A 238 -14.19 21.15 -13.73
CA PRO A 238 -14.82 22.43 -14.01
C PRO A 238 -15.63 22.94 -12.82
N ASP A 239 -15.77 24.27 -12.73
CA ASP A 239 -16.70 24.87 -11.79
C ASP A 239 -18.14 24.45 -12.12
N PRO A 240 -19.03 24.32 -11.12
CA PRO A 240 -20.43 23.95 -11.36
C PRO A 240 -21.17 24.85 -12.35
N SER A 241 -20.75 26.12 -12.48
CA SER A 241 -21.32 27.08 -13.44
C SER A 241 -21.02 26.74 -14.90
N ASP A 242 -19.92 26.01 -15.18
CA ASP A 242 -19.48 25.70 -16.53
C ASP A 242 -20.09 24.39 -17.05
N ILE A 243 -20.59 23.54 -16.14
CA ILE A 243 -21.20 22.24 -16.45
C ILE A 243 -22.28 22.34 -17.54
N PRO A 244 -23.24 23.30 -17.51
CA PRO A 244 -24.24 23.41 -18.57
C PRO A 244 -23.65 23.62 -19.97
N ALA A 245 -22.58 24.40 -20.10
CA ALA A 245 -21.91 24.64 -21.37
C ALA A 245 -21.19 23.37 -21.86
N ILE A 246 -20.48 22.67 -20.97
CA ILE A 246 -19.82 21.39 -21.28
C ILE A 246 -20.83 20.33 -21.75
N ARG A 247 -22.00 20.25 -21.11
CA ARG A 247 -23.08 19.35 -21.54
C ARG A 247 -23.67 19.73 -22.89
N ALA A 248 -23.78 21.03 -23.19
CA ALA A 248 -24.22 21.52 -24.49
C ALA A 248 -23.21 21.16 -25.60
N GLU A 249 -21.92 21.34 -25.32
CA GLU A 249 -20.84 20.93 -26.23
C GLU A 249 -20.86 19.42 -26.50
N LEU A 250 -21.04 18.60 -25.46
CA LEU A 250 -21.19 17.14 -25.64
C LEU A 250 -22.39 16.81 -26.52
N ALA A 251 -23.56 17.39 -26.22
CA ALA A 251 -24.77 17.15 -27.00
C ALA A 251 -24.59 17.55 -28.47
N GLN A 252 -23.96 18.70 -28.74
CA GLN A 252 -23.63 19.16 -30.08
C GLN A 252 -22.65 18.20 -30.78
N SER A 253 -21.57 17.79 -30.12
CA SER A 253 -20.58 16.86 -30.68
C SER A 253 -21.18 15.50 -31.05
N MET A 254 -22.28 15.12 -30.41
CA MET A 254 -23.03 13.87 -30.66
C MET A 254 -24.21 14.06 -31.61
N GLY A 255 -24.46 15.29 -32.09
CA GLY A 255 -25.61 15.59 -32.97
C GLY A 255 -26.97 15.45 -32.28
N LEU A 256 -27.03 15.61 -30.95
CA LEU A 256 -28.27 15.51 -30.19
C LEU A 256 -29.10 16.80 -30.34
N PRO A 257 -30.44 16.71 -30.49
CA PRO A 257 -31.29 17.88 -30.71
C PRO A 257 -31.47 18.77 -29.47
N HIS A 258 -31.16 18.26 -28.28
CA HIS A 258 -31.20 18.99 -27.01
C HIS A 258 -30.20 18.38 -26.02
N VAL A 259 -29.87 19.13 -24.98
CA VAL A 259 -29.03 18.65 -23.88
C VAL A 259 -29.84 17.64 -23.05
N PRO A 260 -29.45 16.36 -22.98
CA PRO A 260 -30.22 15.38 -22.25
C PRO A 260 -30.09 15.60 -20.72
N PRO A 261 -31.16 15.32 -19.94
CA PRO A 261 -31.11 15.45 -18.49
C PRO A 261 -30.25 14.36 -17.83
N THR A 262 -30.08 13.22 -18.51
CA THR A 262 -29.23 12.10 -18.10
C THR A 262 -28.03 11.96 -19.03
N PRO A 263 -26.93 11.34 -18.57
CA PRO A 263 -25.75 11.12 -19.40
C PRO A 263 -26.12 10.33 -20.69
N PRO A 264 -25.79 10.81 -21.90
CA PRO A 264 -26.03 10.04 -23.12
C PRO A 264 -25.08 8.85 -23.22
N THR A 265 -25.42 7.85 -24.02
CA THR A 265 -24.56 6.69 -24.22
C THR A 265 -23.50 6.95 -25.30
N ILE A 266 -22.24 6.63 -25.03
CA ILE A 266 -21.16 6.69 -26.02
C ILE A 266 -20.84 5.26 -26.48
N GLN A 267 -20.90 5.04 -27.80
CA GLN A 267 -20.43 3.80 -28.41
C GLN A 267 -18.91 3.83 -28.53
N VAL A 268 -18.26 2.75 -28.11
CA VAL A 268 -16.81 2.57 -28.18
C VAL A 268 -16.52 1.30 -28.96
N ASN A 269 -15.84 1.45 -30.10
CA ASN A 269 -15.47 0.32 -30.94
C ASN A 269 -14.10 -0.24 -30.54
N GLY A 270 -13.96 -1.56 -30.69
CA GLY A 270 -12.67 -2.24 -30.69
C GLY A 270 -12.19 -2.49 -32.11
N PRO A 271 -10.88 -2.56 -32.36
CA PRO A 271 -10.37 -2.97 -33.66
C PRO A 271 -10.73 -4.43 -33.94
N LYS A 272 -11.13 -4.77 -35.17
CA LYS A 272 -11.41 -6.16 -35.59
C LYS A 272 -10.21 -6.81 -36.31
N HIS A 273 -9.46 -6.01 -37.06
CA HIS A 273 -8.24 -6.42 -37.75
C HIS A 273 -7.16 -5.35 -37.55
N VAL A 274 -5.97 -5.76 -37.13
CA VAL A 274 -4.85 -4.86 -36.81
C VAL A 274 -3.57 -5.35 -37.47
N THR A 275 -2.85 -4.43 -38.11
CA THR A 275 -1.47 -4.64 -38.57
C THR A 275 -0.55 -3.58 -37.97
N VAL A 276 0.75 -3.82 -38.05
CA VAL A 276 1.78 -2.91 -37.55
C VAL A 276 2.56 -2.35 -38.74
N ASP A 277 2.72 -1.04 -38.79
CA ASP A 277 3.54 -0.39 -39.81
C ASP A 277 5.02 -0.77 -39.67
N ALA A 278 5.75 -0.80 -40.79
CA ALA A 278 7.14 -1.20 -40.83
C ALA A 278 8.04 -0.34 -39.93
N ALA A 279 7.78 0.97 -39.81
CA ALA A 279 8.56 1.85 -38.95
C ALA A 279 8.38 1.49 -37.47
N VAL A 280 7.15 1.17 -37.05
CA VAL A 280 6.85 0.73 -35.69
C VAL A 280 7.45 -0.65 -35.42
N SER A 281 7.35 -1.59 -36.35
CA SER A 281 8.00 -2.90 -36.22
C SER A 281 9.52 -2.77 -36.06
N LEU A 282 10.16 -1.84 -36.77
CA LEU A 282 11.59 -1.56 -36.64
C LEU A 282 11.93 -0.99 -35.26
N ASP A 283 11.11 -0.08 -34.72
CA ASP A 283 11.29 0.48 -33.38
C ASP A 283 11.21 -0.60 -32.29
N ILE A 284 10.17 -1.45 -32.33
CA ILE A 284 10.01 -2.58 -31.40
C ILE A 284 11.21 -3.54 -31.49
N MET A 285 11.68 -3.86 -32.71
CA MET A 285 12.86 -4.73 -32.90
C MET A 285 14.14 -4.08 -32.34
N THR A 286 14.28 -2.76 -32.49
CA THR A 286 15.42 -2.00 -31.98
C THR A 286 15.43 -2.03 -30.45
N ASN A 287 14.30 -1.73 -29.81
CA ASN A 287 14.16 -1.76 -28.35
C ASN A 287 14.44 -3.16 -27.79
N ARG A 288 13.88 -4.20 -28.42
CA ARG A 288 14.12 -5.60 -28.03
C ARG A 288 15.58 -6.02 -28.18
N THR A 289 16.26 -5.58 -29.24
CA THR A 289 17.68 -5.89 -29.44
C THR A 289 18.56 -5.16 -28.44
N SER A 290 18.25 -3.91 -28.11
CA SER A 290 18.92 -3.14 -27.06
C SER A 290 18.74 -3.79 -25.68
N ALA A 291 17.52 -4.26 -25.38
CA ALA A 291 17.20 -5.00 -24.15
C ALA A 291 17.96 -6.32 -23.99
N LEU A 292 18.33 -6.98 -25.10
CA LEU A 292 19.16 -8.19 -25.07
C LEU A 292 20.63 -7.88 -24.79
N ARG A 293 21.08 -6.65 -25.11
CA ARG A 293 22.47 -6.20 -24.96
C ARG A 293 22.72 -5.51 -23.63
N LEU A 294 21.70 -4.88 -23.05
CA LEU A 294 21.77 -4.06 -21.85
C LEU A 294 20.82 -4.61 -20.79
N SER A 295 21.19 -4.53 -19.51
CA SER A 295 20.25 -4.79 -18.43
C SER A 295 19.20 -3.68 -18.41
N LEU A 296 17.94 -3.99 -18.76
CA LEU A 296 16.84 -3.04 -18.67
C LEU A 296 16.43 -2.80 -17.20
N ASN A 297 15.75 -1.68 -16.97
CA ASN A 297 14.96 -1.48 -15.78
C ASN A 297 13.88 -2.58 -15.70
N PRO A 298 13.85 -3.40 -14.62
CA PRO A 298 12.87 -4.49 -14.48
C PRO A 298 11.42 -4.03 -14.64
N ASP A 299 11.12 -2.79 -14.25
CA ASP A 299 9.77 -2.22 -14.24
C ASP A 299 9.22 -1.86 -15.63
N ASP A 300 10.07 -1.85 -16.66
CA ASP A 300 9.71 -1.50 -18.04
C ASP A 300 9.72 -2.71 -18.98
N THR A 301 9.95 -3.92 -18.45
CA THR A 301 10.06 -5.18 -19.22
C THR A 301 8.83 -5.48 -20.08
N HIS A 302 7.66 -4.96 -19.71
CA HIS A 302 6.39 -5.17 -20.42
C HIS A 302 5.82 -3.91 -21.10
N ARG A 303 6.58 -2.81 -21.13
CA ARG A 303 6.16 -1.52 -21.69
C ARG A 303 5.70 -1.64 -23.14
N ASP A 304 6.54 -2.19 -24.03
CA ASP A 304 6.20 -2.34 -25.46
C ASP A 304 4.97 -3.23 -25.66
N ASN A 305 4.80 -4.24 -24.82
CA ASN A 305 3.65 -5.14 -24.89
C ASN A 305 2.35 -4.39 -24.52
N LEU A 306 2.38 -3.51 -23.52
CA LEU A 306 1.25 -2.61 -23.23
C LEU A 306 1.05 -1.58 -24.35
N ARG A 307 2.13 -0.95 -24.83
CA ARG A 307 2.10 0.08 -25.88
C ARG A 307 1.42 -0.42 -27.14
N VAL A 308 1.76 -1.63 -27.60
CA VAL A 308 1.13 -2.27 -28.77
C VAL A 308 -0.37 -2.44 -28.59
N ARG A 309 -0.85 -2.84 -27.42
CA ARG A 309 -2.29 -3.03 -27.18
C ARG A 309 -3.04 -1.70 -27.18
N ILE A 310 -2.47 -0.69 -26.54
CA ILE A 310 -3.06 0.66 -26.47
C ILE A 310 -3.07 1.30 -27.86
N ALA A 311 -1.97 1.18 -28.60
CA ALA A 311 -1.85 1.67 -29.96
C ALA A 311 -2.81 0.97 -30.93
N ALA A 312 -3.01 -0.35 -30.77
CA ALA A 312 -3.99 -1.11 -31.56
C ALA A 312 -5.42 -0.60 -31.34
N ILE A 313 -5.78 -0.32 -30.09
CA ILE A 313 -7.10 0.22 -29.74
C ILE A 313 -7.28 1.60 -30.35
N TYR A 314 -6.30 2.49 -30.20
CA TYR A 314 -6.32 3.82 -30.78
C TYR A 314 -6.43 3.79 -32.32
N ALA A 315 -5.61 2.96 -32.97
CA ALA A 315 -5.69 2.75 -34.42
C ALA A 315 -7.08 2.26 -34.86
N GLY A 316 -7.73 1.44 -34.04
CA GLY A 316 -9.13 1.04 -34.22
C GLY A 316 -10.13 2.21 -34.13
N TRP A 317 -9.92 3.14 -33.20
CA TRP A 317 -10.73 4.35 -33.10
C TRP A 317 -10.53 5.30 -34.28
N VAL A 318 -9.28 5.44 -34.75
CA VAL A 318 -8.95 6.24 -35.95
C VAL A 318 -9.58 5.64 -37.21
N ALA A 319 -9.42 4.33 -37.41
CA ALA A 319 -9.94 3.63 -38.60
C ALA A 319 -11.48 3.56 -38.60
N GLY A 320 -12.08 3.52 -37.42
CA GLY A 320 -13.52 3.36 -37.25
C GLY A 320 -13.97 1.90 -37.20
N PRO A 321 -15.29 1.68 -37.05
CA PRO A 321 -15.84 0.35 -36.84
C PRO A 321 -15.65 -0.57 -38.05
N ASN A 322 -15.28 -1.82 -37.79
CA ASN A 322 -15.04 -2.88 -38.80
C ASN A 322 -13.95 -2.58 -39.85
N ALA A 323 -13.30 -1.42 -39.78
CA ALA A 323 -12.20 -1.06 -40.65
C ALA A 323 -10.90 -1.79 -40.26
N HIS A 324 -10.00 -1.92 -41.23
CA HIS A 324 -8.65 -2.40 -40.97
C HIS A 324 -7.83 -1.29 -40.29
N ALA A 325 -7.38 -1.55 -39.06
CA ALA A 325 -6.55 -0.63 -38.31
C ALA A 325 -5.07 -0.89 -38.56
N VAL A 326 -4.29 0.18 -38.69
CA VAL A 326 -2.83 0.12 -38.81
C VAL A 326 -2.23 0.86 -37.63
N ILE A 327 -1.36 0.17 -36.87
CA ILE A 327 -0.53 0.81 -35.86
C ILE A 327 0.59 1.53 -36.59
N ASP A 328 0.37 2.81 -36.87
CA ASP A 328 1.38 3.74 -37.41
C ASP A 328 2.12 4.48 -36.29
N LEU A 329 3.04 5.37 -36.65
CA LEU A 329 3.80 6.16 -35.68
C LEU A 329 2.90 7.06 -34.81
N ALA A 330 1.81 7.60 -35.36
CA ALA A 330 0.90 8.45 -34.59
C ALA A 330 0.18 7.66 -33.49
N ALA A 331 -0.32 6.46 -33.82
CA ALA A 331 -0.91 5.55 -32.83
C ALA A 331 0.13 5.07 -31.80
N TRP A 332 1.37 4.83 -32.25
CA TRP A 332 2.49 4.44 -31.40
C TRP A 332 2.87 5.54 -30.40
N ASP A 333 2.95 6.79 -30.85
CA ASP A 333 3.28 7.96 -30.01
C ASP A 333 2.14 8.31 -29.06
N TRP A 334 0.88 8.23 -29.51
CA TRP A 334 -0.27 8.42 -28.62
C TRP A 334 -0.31 7.39 -27.49
N ALA A 335 -0.04 6.11 -27.81
CA ALA A 335 0.05 5.07 -26.79
C ALA A 335 1.21 5.30 -25.81
N ASP A 336 2.29 5.92 -26.27
CA ASP A 336 3.42 6.29 -25.42
C ASP A 336 3.04 7.37 -24.41
N ALA A 337 2.30 8.40 -24.84
CA ALA A 337 1.78 9.44 -23.96
C ALA A 337 0.84 8.86 -22.88
N VAL A 338 -0.01 7.90 -23.24
CA VAL A 338 -0.86 7.19 -22.26
C VAL A 338 -0.03 6.39 -21.26
N LEU A 339 1.05 5.74 -21.71
CA LEU A 339 1.95 5.00 -20.82
C LEU A 339 2.78 5.92 -19.92
N GLU A 340 3.16 7.10 -20.41
CA GLU A 340 3.83 8.13 -19.63
C GLU A 340 2.96 8.60 -18.46
N HIS A 341 1.67 8.86 -18.70
CA HIS A 341 0.71 9.15 -17.62
C HIS A 341 0.70 8.00 -16.59
N SER A 342 0.61 6.76 -17.06
CA SER A 342 0.65 5.58 -16.17
C SER A 342 1.94 5.47 -15.36
N ASN A 343 3.09 5.80 -15.94
CA ASN A 343 4.37 5.81 -15.23
C ASN A 343 4.41 6.86 -14.12
N ARG A 344 3.95 8.09 -14.41
CA ARG A 344 3.86 9.19 -13.44
C ARG A 344 2.91 8.86 -12.29
N VAL A 345 1.76 8.26 -12.60
CA VAL A 345 0.80 7.78 -11.58
C VAL A 345 1.44 6.69 -10.71
N ARG A 346 2.09 5.69 -11.31
CA ARG A 346 2.79 4.61 -10.57
C ARG A 346 3.86 5.17 -9.64
N HIS A 347 4.65 6.14 -10.11
CA HIS A 347 5.65 6.82 -9.32
C HIS A 347 5.04 7.58 -8.13
N GLY A 348 3.93 8.29 -8.35
CA GLY A 348 3.18 8.96 -7.29
C GLY A 348 2.67 8.00 -6.21
N ILE A 349 2.14 6.84 -6.60
CA ILE A 349 1.71 5.80 -5.65
C ILE A 349 2.89 5.28 -4.82
N THR A 350 4.04 5.06 -5.45
CA THR A 350 5.26 4.57 -4.79
C THR A 350 5.73 5.57 -3.74
N LYS A 351 5.80 6.87 -4.08
CA LYS A 351 6.13 7.94 -3.15
C LYS A 351 5.16 8.02 -1.95
N GLU A 352 3.85 7.95 -2.20
CA GLU A 352 2.84 8.02 -1.14
C GLU A 352 2.91 6.79 -0.21
N THR A 353 3.21 5.62 -0.78
CA THR A 353 3.43 4.38 -0.03
C THR A 353 4.65 4.49 0.88
N GLU A 354 5.80 4.96 0.36
CA GLU A 354 7.02 5.14 1.13
C GLU A 354 6.85 6.17 2.25
N LYS A 355 6.04 7.21 2.02
CA LYS A 355 5.70 8.21 3.04
C LYS A 355 4.83 7.59 4.14
N GLU A 356 3.77 6.86 3.78
CA GLU A 356 2.90 6.20 4.75
C GLU A 356 3.68 5.16 5.57
N ASP A 357 4.60 4.43 4.96
CA ASP A 357 5.47 3.48 5.64
C ASP A 357 6.38 4.16 6.67
N ARG A 358 6.98 5.31 6.32
CA ARG A 358 7.76 6.13 7.26
C ARG A 358 6.90 6.64 8.41
N ASP A 359 5.71 7.14 8.13
CA ASP A 359 4.77 7.65 9.13
C ASP A 359 4.30 6.53 10.09
N GLN A 360 4.02 5.34 9.56
CA GLN A 360 3.66 4.17 10.38
C GLN A 360 4.84 3.68 11.23
N ALA A 361 6.06 3.66 10.69
CA ALA A 361 7.26 3.30 11.44
C ALA A 361 7.51 4.29 12.59
N ALA A 362 7.36 5.60 12.34
CA ALA A 362 7.48 6.64 13.36
C ALA A 362 6.42 6.49 14.46
N LYS A 363 5.16 6.28 14.10
CA LYS A 363 4.07 6.02 15.07
C LYS A 363 4.32 4.77 15.91
N ARG A 364 4.75 3.68 15.29
CA ARG A 364 5.11 2.43 16.00
C ARG A 364 6.28 2.63 16.95
N GLY A 365 7.32 3.37 16.52
CA GLY A 365 8.45 3.72 17.37
C GLY A 365 8.05 4.56 18.58
N MET A 366 7.20 5.57 18.38
CA MET A 366 6.65 6.39 19.46
C MET A 366 5.83 5.56 20.46
N LEU A 367 4.91 4.71 19.98
CA LEU A 367 4.09 3.84 20.83
C LEU A 367 4.94 2.82 21.61
N ALA A 368 5.95 2.24 20.97
CA ALA A 368 6.90 1.34 21.62
C ALA A 368 7.71 2.07 22.70
N GLY A 369 8.12 3.32 22.44
CA GLY A 369 8.77 4.20 23.43
C GLY A 369 7.88 4.45 24.64
N ILE A 370 6.64 4.90 24.44
CA ILE A 370 5.68 5.16 25.53
C ILE A 370 5.42 3.87 26.33
N SER A 371 5.19 2.75 25.65
CA SER A 371 4.96 1.47 26.32
C SER A 371 6.15 1.01 27.14
N ARG A 372 7.38 1.23 26.65
CA ARG A 372 8.61 0.93 27.38
C ARG A 372 8.77 1.83 28.60
N THR A 373 8.60 3.14 28.45
CA THR A 373 8.68 4.09 29.58
C THR A 373 7.63 3.78 30.64
N ASN A 374 6.38 3.56 30.26
CA ASN A 374 5.32 3.18 31.21
C ASN A 374 5.62 1.84 31.91
N ALA A 375 6.23 0.87 31.21
CA ALA A 375 6.63 -0.39 31.82
C ALA A 375 7.78 -0.21 32.82
N GLU A 376 8.78 0.61 32.49
CA GLU A 376 9.89 0.98 33.38
C GLU A 376 9.36 1.71 34.63
N GLU A 377 8.51 2.73 34.45
CA GLU A 377 7.87 3.47 35.56
C GLU A 377 7.01 2.56 36.45
N TYR A 378 6.23 1.64 35.86
CA TYR A 378 5.42 0.69 36.62
C TYR A 378 6.29 -0.28 37.42
N LEU A 379 7.40 -0.76 36.85
CA LEU A 379 8.34 -1.62 37.55
C LEU A 379 9.02 -0.89 38.71
N GLU A 380 9.47 0.35 38.50
CA GLU A 380 10.05 1.19 39.56
C GLU A 380 9.04 1.48 40.67
N ALA A 381 7.83 1.92 40.34
CA ALA A 381 6.77 2.18 41.33
C ALA A 381 6.38 0.91 42.11
N SER A 382 6.32 -0.25 41.44
CA SER A 382 6.06 -1.54 42.08
C SER A 382 7.22 -1.97 42.99
N HIS A 383 8.46 -1.72 42.58
CA HIS A 383 9.66 -1.98 43.36
C HIS A 383 9.67 -1.13 44.65
N GLU A 384 9.44 0.18 44.51
CA GLU A 384 9.35 1.14 45.60
C GLU A 384 8.27 0.74 46.61
N THR A 385 7.06 0.44 46.12
CA THR A 385 5.95 -0.01 46.96
C THR A 385 6.27 -1.31 47.71
N ARG A 386 7.04 -2.23 47.10
CA ARG A 386 7.46 -3.48 47.76
C ARG A 386 8.49 -3.21 48.86
N ILE A 387 9.44 -2.31 48.62
CA ILE A 387 10.41 -1.86 49.62
C ILE A 387 9.69 -1.23 50.81
N GLU A 388 8.80 -0.26 50.58
CA GLU A 388 8.05 0.41 51.66
C GLU A 388 7.23 -0.57 52.51
N ASN A 389 6.55 -1.52 51.86
CA ASN A 389 5.79 -2.55 52.59
C ASN A 389 6.71 -3.47 53.39
N ASN A 390 7.91 -3.75 52.88
CA ASN A 390 8.92 -4.49 53.62
C ASN A 390 9.46 -3.69 54.82
N VAL A 391 9.75 -2.41 54.66
CA VAL A 391 10.15 -1.50 55.75
C VAL A 391 9.11 -1.56 56.86
N LYS A 392 7.83 -1.31 56.54
CA LYS A 392 6.72 -1.38 57.50
C LYS A 392 6.67 -2.72 58.24
N LYS A 393 6.89 -3.83 57.52
CA LYS A 393 6.88 -5.17 58.12
C LYS A 393 8.09 -5.43 59.02
N ILE A 394 9.28 -4.99 58.61
CA ILE A 394 10.51 -5.08 59.40
C ILE A 394 10.38 -4.27 60.69
N THR A 395 9.94 -3.01 60.58
CA THR A 395 9.71 -2.14 61.74
C THR A 395 8.72 -2.77 62.71
N ALA A 396 7.62 -3.36 62.21
CA ALA A 396 6.65 -4.09 63.05
C ALA A 396 7.25 -5.34 63.73
N ILE A 397 8.15 -6.08 63.09
CA ILE A 397 8.85 -7.22 63.71
C ILE A 397 9.77 -6.73 64.84
N LEU A 398 10.45 -5.59 64.62
CA LEU A 398 11.42 -5.02 65.54
C LEU A 398 10.78 -4.28 66.73
N GLN A 399 9.48 -3.97 66.68
CA GLN A 399 8.71 -3.58 67.87
C GLN A 399 8.66 -4.68 68.94
N GLY A 400 8.96 -5.94 68.58
CA GLY A 400 9.13 -7.05 69.50
C GLY A 400 10.51 -7.12 70.18
N GLY A 401 11.39 -6.14 69.98
CA GLY A 401 12.77 -6.10 70.48
C GLY A 401 13.82 -6.32 69.39
N GLY A 402 15.09 -6.09 69.76
CA GLY A 402 16.23 -6.14 68.85
C GLY A 402 16.43 -7.52 68.22
N ARG A 403 16.68 -7.55 66.90
CA ARG A 403 16.92 -8.80 66.15
C ARG A 403 18.08 -8.66 65.18
N THR A 404 18.78 -9.77 64.95
CA THR A 404 19.79 -9.87 63.88
C THR A 404 19.14 -9.96 62.50
N LYS A 405 19.87 -9.56 61.44
CA LYS A 405 19.40 -9.69 60.03
C LYS A 405 18.91 -11.10 59.68
N ARG A 406 19.55 -12.14 60.24
CA ARG A 406 19.16 -13.55 60.04
C ARG A 406 17.81 -13.87 60.66
N GLU A 407 17.54 -13.38 61.86
CA GLU A 407 16.27 -13.59 62.56
C GLU A 407 15.12 -12.84 61.86
N ILE A 408 15.39 -11.62 61.38
CA ILE A 408 14.45 -10.85 60.54
C ILE A 408 14.14 -11.62 59.25
N ARG A 409 15.18 -12.09 58.53
CA ARG A 409 15.02 -12.89 57.31
C ARG A 409 14.16 -14.15 57.52
N ASN A 410 14.36 -14.84 58.64
CA ASN A 410 13.60 -16.04 58.98
C ASN A 410 12.14 -15.74 59.36
N SER A 411 11.86 -14.52 59.82
CA SER A 411 10.51 -14.06 60.17
C SER A 411 9.72 -13.53 58.97
N LEU A 412 10.35 -13.41 57.80
CA LEU A 412 9.72 -12.98 56.55
C LEU A 412 9.39 -14.18 55.65
N ASP A 413 8.31 -14.03 54.88
CA ASP A 413 7.92 -14.94 53.81
C ASP A 413 8.85 -14.82 52.58
N ASN A 414 8.87 -15.88 51.76
CA ASN A 414 9.84 -16.04 50.68
C ASN A 414 9.91 -14.85 49.68
N PRO A 415 8.77 -14.23 49.27
CA PRO A 415 8.79 -13.04 48.41
C PRO A 415 9.48 -11.82 49.04
N ARG A 416 9.26 -11.56 50.33
CA ARG A 416 9.79 -10.40 51.05
C ARG A 416 11.29 -10.49 51.31
N ARG A 417 11.83 -11.71 51.44
CA ARG A 417 13.28 -11.92 51.67
C ARG A 417 14.17 -11.35 50.56
N LYS A 418 13.64 -11.22 49.33
CA LYS A 418 14.36 -10.67 48.17
C LYS A 418 14.72 -9.19 48.34
N TYR A 419 13.85 -8.42 48.99
CA TYR A 419 14.03 -6.97 49.21
C TYR A 419 14.43 -6.66 50.66
N LEU A 420 14.91 -7.65 51.44
CA LEU A 420 15.25 -7.43 52.85
C LEU A 420 16.40 -6.46 53.02
N ASP A 421 17.45 -6.62 52.21
CA ASP A 421 18.70 -5.88 52.37
C ASP A 421 18.48 -4.40 52.06
N GLU A 422 17.83 -4.11 50.94
CA GLU A 422 17.48 -2.77 50.49
C GLU A 422 16.42 -2.10 51.40
N ALA A 423 15.44 -2.85 51.90
CA ALA A 423 14.48 -2.32 52.86
C ALA A 423 15.11 -2.01 54.24
N LEU A 424 16.09 -2.80 54.70
CA LEU A 424 16.82 -2.50 55.93
C LEU A 424 17.66 -1.23 55.77
N GLU A 425 18.35 -1.09 54.65
CA GLU A 425 19.12 0.12 54.31
C GLU A 425 18.21 1.34 54.30
N ARG A 426 17.08 1.29 53.59
CA ARG A 426 16.08 2.36 53.56
C ARG A 426 15.53 2.70 54.96
N ALA A 427 15.25 1.68 55.78
CA ALA A 427 14.71 1.88 57.14
C ALA A 427 15.74 2.50 58.10
N VAL A 428 17.03 2.24 57.87
CA VAL A 428 18.13 2.85 58.63
C VAL A 428 18.35 4.29 58.18
N GLU A 429 18.34 4.55 56.87
CA GLU A 429 18.45 5.91 56.31
C GLU A 429 17.26 6.80 56.72
N SER A 430 16.04 6.26 56.72
CA SER A 430 14.85 6.99 57.18
C SER A 430 14.82 7.19 58.71
N GLY A 431 15.71 6.52 59.44
CA GLY A 431 15.79 6.58 60.90
C GLY A 431 14.68 5.83 61.63
N GLU A 432 13.87 5.03 60.93
CA GLU A 432 12.86 4.15 61.54
C GLU A 432 13.51 2.98 62.29
N VAL A 433 14.70 2.57 61.84
CA VAL A 433 15.47 1.45 62.39
C VAL A 433 16.90 1.92 62.69
N VAL A 434 17.52 1.36 63.74
CA VAL A 434 18.94 1.59 64.06
C VAL A 434 19.65 0.26 64.18
N GLU A 435 20.85 0.17 63.62
CA GLU A 435 21.78 -0.94 63.83
C GLU A 435 22.74 -0.60 64.99
N ASP A 436 22.80 -1.48 66.00
CA ASP A 436 23.75 -1.39 67.11
C ASP A 436 25.09 -2.09 66.74
N PHE A 437 26.15 -1.84 67.51
CA PHE A 437 27.49 -2.40 67.32
C PHE A 437 27.54 -3.94 67.31
N ALA A 438 26.53 -4.60 67.88
CA ALA A 438 26.35 -6.05 67.85
C ALA A 438 25.63 -6.57 66.57
N LYS A 439 25.42 -5.72 65.56
CA LYS A 439 24.66 -6.02 64.32
C LYS A 439 23.22 -6.45 64.57
N GLN A 440 22.62 -5.89 65.62
CA GLN A 440 21.20 -6.03 65.90
C GLN A 440 20.46 -4.77 65.47
N TYR A 441 19.30 -4.96 64.86
CA TYR A 441 18.42 -3.89 64.42
C TYR A 441 17.32 -3.66 65.45
N PHE A 442 17.00 -2.40 65.72
CA PHE A 442 15.96 -1.96 66.65
C PHE A 442 15.05 -0.94 65.97
N ALA A 443 13.73 -1.02 66.20
CA ALA A 443 12.80 0.01 65.76
C ALA A 443 12.90 1.25 66.69
N ARG A 444 12.80 2.44 66.12
CA ARG A 444 12.60 3.69 66.87
C ARG A 444 11.12 4.01 67.03
N ASP A 445 10.78 4.59 68.17
CA ASP A 445 9.46 5.20 68.39
C ASP A 445 9.39 6.55 67.66
N PRO A 446 8.44 6.73 66.73
CA PRO A 446 8.27 7.98 65.99
C PRO A 446 8.00 9.21 66.86
N LYS A 447 7.46 9.03 68.07
CA LYS A 447 7.08 10.14 68.97
C LYS A 447 8.20 10.56 69.92
N THR A 448 9.03 9.61 70.35
CA THR A 448 10.04 9.84 71.39
C THR A 448 11.48 9.75 70.89
N GLY A 449 11.70 9.19 69.70
CA GLY A 449 13.03 8.93 69.13
C GLY A 449 13.83 7.83 69.84
N ASN A 450 13.26 7.21 70.87
CA ASN A 450 13.89 6.15 71.65
C ASN A 450 13.71 4.78 70.98
N LEU A 451 14.56 3.82 71.36
CA LEU A 451 14.45 2.44 70.88
C LEU A 451 13.28 1.71 71.56
N TYR A 452 12.55 0.92 70.78
CA TYR A 452 11.46 0.09 71.28
C TYR A 452 12.03 -1.11 72.07
N ASP A 453 11.64 -1.21 73.35
CA ASP A 453 12.01 -2.32 74.24
C ASP A 453 10.74 -2.86 74.92
N PRO A 454 10.34 -4.12 74.66
CA PRO A 454 9.13 -4.72 75.22
C PRO A 454 9.19 -4.93 76.76
N THR A 455 10.33 -4.70 77.41
CA THR A 455 10.51 -4.83 78.88
C THR A 455 10.25 -3.55 79.68
N ASN A 456 9.65 -2.54 79.05
CA ASN A 456 9.16 -1.29 79.66
C ASN A 456 10.25 -0.34 80.21
N LYS A 457 11.33 -0.14 79.46
CA LYS A 457 12.15 1.09 79.53
C LYS A 457 12.61 1.43 78.11
N TYR A 458 12.05 2.49 77.54
CA TYR A 458 12.60 3.09 76.32
C TYR A 458 14.11 3.31 76.50
N ARG A 459 14.92 2.62 75.70
CA ARG A 459 16.38 2.79 75.74
C ARG A 459 16.72 4.02 74.90
N PRO A 460 17.51 4.98 75.43
CA PRO A 460 17.96 6.11 74.62
C PRO A 460 18.71 5.54 73.40
N ALA A 461 18.40 6.08 72.22
CA ALA A 461 19.08 5.66 71.00
C ALA A 461 20.59 5.83 71.18
N PRO A 462 21.42 4.88 70.68
CA PRO A 462 22.85 5.06 70.68
C PRO A 462 23.15 6.40 69.99
N GLN A 463 23.82 7.29 70.71
CA GLN A 463 24.23 8.57 70.15
C GLN A 463 25.15 8.28 68.97
N PRO A 464 24.98 8.92 67.81
CA PRO A 464 25.99 8.85 66.77
C PRO A 464 27.30 9.26 67.43
N ALA A 465 28.33 8.44 67.30
CA ALA A 465 29.64 8.76 67.84
C ALA A 465 29.97 10.18 67.39
N VAL A 466 30.11 11.10 68.36
CA VAL A 466 30.61 12.43 68.11
C VAL A 466 31.94 12.21 67.38
N ALA A 467 31.96 12.53 66.09
CA ALA A 467 33.19 12.53 65.34
C ALA A 467 34.15 13.43 66.11
N VAL A 468 35.20 12.83 66.66
CA VAL A 468 36.34 13.57 67.21
C VAL A 468 36.71 14.58 66.13
N PRO A 469 36.74 15.90 66.42
CA PRO A 469 37.13 16.86 65.41
C PRO A 469 38.54 16.46 64.94
N ALA A 470 38.64 16.09 63.66
CA ALA A 470 39.93 15.88 63.04
C ALA A 470 40.76 17.14 63.29
N GLN A 471 41.97 16.96 63.79
CA GLN A 471 42.94 18.05 63.89
C GLN A 471 43.01 18.77 62.54
N PRO A 472 43.13 20.11 62.52
CA PRO A 472 43.21 20.83 61.27
C PRO A 472 44.41 20.31 60.47
N GLN A 473 44.12 19.61 59.36
CA GLN A 473 45.13 19.36 58.34
C GLN A 473 45.58 20.71 57.82
N VAL A 474 46.84 21.02 58.05
CA VAL A 474 47.54 22.11 57.40
C VAL A 474 47.49 21.82 55.90
N TYR A 475 46.64 22.56 55.19
CA TYR A 475 46.68 22.59 53.74
C TYR A 475 48.03 23.18 53.32
N GLY A 476 48.87 22.36 52.69
CA GLY A 476 49.96 22.87 51.86
C GLY A 476 49.38 23.69 50.69
N PRO A 477 50.19 24.57 50.07
CA PRO A 477 49.71 25.50 49.05
C PRO A 477 49.01 24.77 47.89
N PHE A 478 47.87 25.31 47.49
CA PHE A 478 47.00 24.83 46.42
C PHE A 478 47.78 24.74 45.08
N ASP A 479 47.83 23.56 44.47
CA ASP A 479 48.40 23.34 43.14
C ASP A 479 47.28 23.39 42.06
N PRO A 480 47.19 24.47 41.26
CA PRO A 480 46.16 24.63 40.24
C PRO A 480 46.35 23.73 38.99
N SER A 481 47.39 22.88 38.95
CA SER A 481 47.62 21.94 37.85
C SER A 481 46.77 20.67 37.91
N ALA A 482 46.12 20.38 39.05
CA ALA A 482 45.34 19.15 39.26
C ALA A 482 43.83 19.24 38.88
N LEU A 483 43.38 20.34 38.28
CA LEU A 483 41.99 20.51 37.84
C LEU A 483 41.74 20.01 36.40
N PRO A 484 40.64 19.25 36.14
CA PRO A 484 40.24 18.86 34.80
C PRO A 484 39.98 20.07 33.87
N PRO A 485 40.18 19.94 32.54
CA PRO A 485 40.24 21.08 31.61
C PRO A 485 38.98 21.96 31.52
N ALA A 486 37.83 21.51 32.01
CA ALA A 486 36.54 22.15 31.78
C ALA A 486 36.14 23.25 32.80
N GLN A 487 36.98 23.56 33.80
CA GLN A 487 36.69 24.59 34.82
C GLN A 487 37.69 25.76 34.84
N ARG A 488 38.43 26.01 33.75
CA ARG A 488 39.41 27.11 33.64
C ARG A 488 38.87 28.42 33.06
N LEU A 489 37.56 28.55 32.84
CA LEU A 489 36.96 29.75 32.27
C LEU A 489 35.74 30.14 33.10
N LEU A 490 35.97 30.89 34.19
CA LEU A 490 35.03 31.86 34.77
C LEU A 490 35.74 32.63 35.88
N GLY A 491 35.95 33.93 35.64
CA GLY A 491 36.61 34.89 36.53
C GLY A 491 37.85 35.47 35.84
N VAL A 492 37.96 36.77 35.53
CA VAL A 492 37.34 37.96 36.12
C VAL A 492 37.56 39.12 35.13
N VAL A 493 36.51 39.89 34.81
CA VAL A 493 36.43 41.38 34.69
C VAL A 493 34.92 41.68 34.63
N SER A 494 34.25 42.46 35.46
CA SER A 494 34.54 43.43 36.53
C SER A 494 33.39 43.41 37.54
#